data_AF-T0UVN5-F1
#
_entry.id   AF-T0UVN5-F1
#
_cell.length_a   1.000
_cell.length_b   1.000
_cell.length_c   1.000
_cell.angle_alpha   90.00
_cell.angle_beta   90.00
_cell.angle_gamma   90.00
#
_symmetry.space_group_name_H-M   'P 1'
#
loop_
_entity.id
_entity.type
_entity.pdbx_description
1 polymer ?
#
loop_
_entity_poly.entity_id
_entity_poly.type
_entity_poly.pdbx_seq_one_letter_code
_entity_poly.pdbx_strand_id
1 'polypeptide(L)'
;MDSFSNFEHQRLVYSASIMLRSPRLLGEQYLGLFSDFLPEIREKVYEGVEDGSIKTEYPEELADLIVLTLNIWIGFQISVFSLVELKRKMNFIKLTFEGLGVQLISDEMMDVIFKLFDHLKK
;
A
#
# COMPACT_ATOMS: atom_id res chain seq x y z
N MET A 1 -43.37 2.21 13.74
CA MET A 1 -42.77 1.68 12.50
C MET A 1 -41.62 2.62 12.20
N ASP A 2 -40.36 2.22 12.47
CA ASP A 2 -39.12 2.93 12.06
C ASP A 2 -37.86 2.22 12.59
N SER A 3 -37.97 1.37 13.61
CA SER A 3 -36.86 0.55 14.10
C SER A 3 -36.38 -0.50 13.09
N PHE A 4 -37.28 -1.09 12.30
CA PHE A 4 -36.94 -2.12 11.31
C PHE A 4 -36.09 -1.60 10.14
N SER A 5 -36.29 -0.35 9.70
CA SER A 5 -35.47 0.27 8.64
C SER A 5 -34.02 0.48 9.09
N ASN A 6 -33.82 0.85 10.36
CA ASN A 6 -32.50 1.08 10.94
C ASN A 6 -31.68 -0.22 11.06
N PHE A 7 -32.31 -1.34 11.42
CA PHE A 7 -31.62 -2.64 11.52
C PHE A 7 -31.21 -3.19 10.16
N GLU A 8 -32.04 -3.06 9.12
CA GLU A 8 -31.68 -3.50 7.76
C GLU A 8 -30.52 -2.66 7.20
N HIS A 9 -30.55 -1.34 7.40
CA HIS A 9 -29.44 -0.46 7.03
C HIS A 9 -28.14 -0.82 7.79
N GLN A 10 -28.22 -1.05 9.10
CA GLN A 10 -27.08 -1.51 9.90
C GLN A 10 -26.56 -2.88 9.45
N ARG A 11 -27.44 -3.83 9.08
CA ARG A 11 -27.04 -5.15 8.58
C ARG A 11 -26.35 -5.06 7.23
N LEU A 12 -26.77 -4.15 6.35
CA LEU A 12 -26.11 -3.87 5.08
C LEU A 12 -24.71 -3.28 5.30
N VAL A 13 -24.59 -2.26 6.15
CA VAL A 13 -23.28 -1.67 6.51
C VAL A 13 -22.35 -2.72 7.15
N TYR A 14 -22.87 -3.54 8.05
CA TYR A 14 -22.11 -4.62 8.69
C TYR A 14 -21.65 -5.68 7.68
N SER A 15 -22.56 -6.16 6.82
CA SER A 15 -22.24 -7.15 5.78
C SER A 15 -21.21 -6.61 4.78
N ALA A 16 -21.32 -5.33 4.40
CA ALA A 16 -20.34 -4.67 3.55
C ALA A 16 -18.97 -4.59 4.23
N SER A 17 -18.91 -4.25 5.53
CA SER A 17 -17.67 -4.20 6.29
C SER A 17 -16.97 -5.57 6.41
N ILE A 18 -17.74 -6.66 6.52
CA ILE A 18 -17.22 -8.03 6.53
C ILE A 18 -16.74 -8.44 5.14
N MET A 19 -17.51 -8.17 4.08
CA MET A 19 -17.10 -8.50 2.72
C MET A 19 -15.79 -7.81 2.35
N LEU A 20 -15.65 -6.52 2.69
CA LEU A 20 -14.43 -5.73 2.50
C LEU A 20 -13.20 -6.29 3.24
N ARG A 21 -13.40 -7.20 4.19
CA ARG A 21 -12.33 -7.83 4.99
C ARG A 21 -12.30 -9.35 4.85
N SER A 22 -13.04 -9.91 3.89
CA SER A 22 -13.11 -11.37 3.73
C SER A 22 -11.78 -11.93 3.21
N PRO A 23 -11.34 -13.11 3.68
CA PRO A 23 -10.10 -13.75 3.18
C PRO A 23 -10.09 -13.94 1.67
N ARG A 24 -11.26 -14.19 1.08
CA ARG A 24 -11.42 -14.34 -0.37
C ARG A 24 -11.11 -13.04 -1.10
N LEU A 25 -11.70 -11.92 -0.68
CA LEU A 25 -11.44 -10.62 -1.30
C LEU A 25 -9.97 -10.20 -1.13
N LEU A 26 -9.38 -10.44 0.03
CA LEU A 26 -7.95 -10.20 0.25
C LEU A 26 -7.08 -11.07 -0.69
N GLY A 27 -7.46 -12.33 -0.91
CA GLY A 27 -6.81 -13.21 -1.87
C GLY A 27 -6.94 -12.72 -3.31
N GLU A 28 -8.13 -12.26 -3.72
CA GLU A 28 -8.38 -11.69 -5.05
C GLU A 28 -7.57 -10.39 -5.25
N GLN A 29 -7.54 -9.50 -4.27
CA GLN A 29 -6.70 -8.29 -4.30
C GLN A 29 -5.21 -8.63 -4.38
N TYR A 30 -4.75 -9.60 -3.57
CA TYR A 30 -3.38 -10.08 -3.63
C TYR A 30 -3.03 -10.58 -5.03
N LEU A 31 -3.84 -11.47 -5.62
CA LEU A 31 -3.58 -11.98 -6.96
C LEU A 31 -3.56 -10.87 -8.01
N GLY A 32 -4.49 -9.91 -7.92
CA GLY A 32 -4.55 -8.74 -8.81
C GLY A 32 -3.30 -7.88 -8.76
N LEU A 33 -2.68 -7.71 -7.57
CA LEU A 33 -1.42 -6.97 -7.47
C LEU A 33 -0.29 -7.62 -8.29
N PHE A 34 -0.21 -8.95 -8.31
CA PHE A 34 0.83 -9.67 -9.04
C PHE A 34 0.53 -9.83 -10.54
N SER A 35 -0.76 -9.90 -10.92
CA SER A 35 -1.13 -9.99 -12.34
C SER A 35 -1.11 -8.64 -13.05
N ASP A 36 -1.55 -7.58 -12.37
CA ASP A 36 -1.87 -6.31 -13.02
C ASP A 36 -0.84 -5.22 -12.70
N PHE A 37 -0.39 -5.15 -11.43
CA PHE A 37 0.46 -4.05 -10.95
C PHE A 37 1.96 -4.38 -11.04
N LEU A 38 2.34 -5.59 -10.64
CA LEU A 38 3.74 -5.99 -10.62
C LEU A 38 4.45 -5.88 -11.98
N PRO A 39 3.84 -6.23 -13.13
CA PRO A 39 4.48 -6.05 -14.43
C PRO A 39 4.88 -4.60 -14.70
N GLU A 40 4.02 -3.63 -14.36
CA GLU A 40 4.29 -2.20 -14.55
C GLU A 40 5.41 -1.71 -13.61
N ILE A 41 5.41 -2.17 -12.35
CA ILE A 41 6.49 -1.86 -11.41
C ILE A 41 7.83 -2.45 -11.89
N ARG A 42 7.83 -3.67 -12.42
CA ARG A 42 9.03 -4.30 -12.98
C ARG A 42 9.57 -3.49 -14.14
N GLU A 43 8.72 -3.09 -15.09
CA GLU A 43 9.12 -2.24 -16.22
C GLU A 43 9.81 -0.96 -15.73
N LYS A 44 9.23 -0.28 -14.73
CA LYS A 44 9.83 0.94 -14.15
C LYS A 44 11.15 0.69 -13.44
N VAL A 45 11.29 -0.44 -12.75
CA VAL A 45 12.57 -0.81 -12.14
C VAL A 45 13.63 -1.10 -13.21
N TYR A 46 13.28 -1.80 -14.28
CA TYR A 46 14.18 -2.07 -15.39
C TYR A 46 14.62 -0.80 -16.11
N GLU A 47 13.68 0.12 -16.39
CA GLU A 47 13.99 1.46 -16.93
C GLU A 47 15.00 2.20 -16.03
N GLY A 48 14.77 2.20 -14.70
CA GLY A 48 15.67 2.83 -13.75
C GLY A 48 17.04 2.16 -13.65
N VAL A 49 17.14 0.86 -13.93
CA VAL A 49 18.44 0.18 -14.02
C VAL A 49 19.16 0.55 -15.31
N GLU A 50 18.43 0.64 -16.44
CA GLU A 50 18.98 1.00 -17.74
C GLU A 50 19.50 2.45 -17.76
N ASP A 51 18.80 3.39 -17.13
CA ASP A 51 19.21 4.79 -17.02
C ASP A 51 20.23 5.07 -15.89
N GLY A 52 20.48 4.07 -15.04
CA GLY A 52 21.44 4.12 -13.95
C GLY A 52 20.97 4.84 -12.68
N SER A 53 19.69 5.24 -12.60
CA SER A 53 19.06 5.80 -11.40
C SER A 53 18.87 4.77 -10.29
N ILE A 54 18.72 3.49 -10.66
CA ILE A 54 18.63 2.34 -9.75
C ILE A 54 19.88 1.47 -9.95
N LYS A 55 20.63 1.24 -8.88
CA LYS A 55 21.83 0.38 -8.89
C LYS A 55 21.54 -0.90 -8.13
N THR A 56 21.18 -1.95 -8.85
CA THR A 56 20.92 -3.27 -8.28
C THR A 56 21.29 -4.37 -9.27
N GLU A 57 21.71 -5.53 -8.76
CA GLU A 57 21.84 -6.77 -9.55
C GLU A 57 20.57 -7.63 -9.51
N TYR A 58 19.55 -7.18 -8.74
CA TYR A 58 18.32 -7.91 -8.43
C TYR A 58 17.07 -7.07 -8.76
N PRO A 59 16.81 -6.74 -10.03
CA PRO A 59 15.70 -5.87 -10.42
C PRO A 59 14.32 -6.51 -10.19
N GLU A 60 14.18 -7.82 -10.38
CA GLU A 60 12.91 -8.52 -10.18
C GLU A 60 12.53 -8.54 -8.69
N GLU A 61 13.47 -8.89 -7.83
CA GLU A 61 13.28 -8.93 -6.38
C GLU A 61 13.02 -7.54 -5.81
N LEU A 62 13.65 -6.51 -6.40
CA LEU A 62 13.39 -5.13 -6.02
C LEU A 62 11.94 -4.73 -6.32
N ALA A 63 11.43 -5.07 -7.51
CA ALA A 63 10.03 -4.80 -7.88
C ALA A 63 9.05 -5.55 -6.98
N ASP A 64 9.32 -6.83 -6.69
CA ASP A 64 8.52 -7.63 -5.77
C ASP A 64 8.49 -7.00 -4.36
N LEU A 65 9.64 -6.53 -3.87
CA LEU A 65 9.75 -5.87 -2.57
C LEU A 65 8.97 -4.55 -2.51
N ILE A 66 8.96 -3.77 -3.60
CA ILE A 66 8.14 -2.56 -3.72
C ILE A 66 6.66 -2.90 -3.57
N VAL A 67 6.17 -3.92 -4.28
CA VAL A 67 4.76 -4.35 -4.21
C VAL A 67 4.41 -4.85 -2.80
N LEU A 68 5.27 -5.70 -2.21
CA LEU A 68 5.05 -6.25 -0.87
C LEU A 68 5.00 -5.15 0.20
N THR A 69 5.88 -4.15 0.12
CA THR A 69 5.96 -3.10 1.14
C THR A 69 4.88 -2.03 0.96
N LEU A 70 4.67 -1.51 -0.24
CA LEU A 70 3.74 -0.39 -0.45
C LEU A 70 2.29 -0.84 -0.62
N ASN A 71 2.02 -1.90 -1.39
CA ASN A 71 0.65 -2.31 -1.68
C ASN A 71 0.09 -3.23 -0.61
N ILE A 72 0.86 -4.25 -0.21
CA ILE A 72 0.37 -5.25 0.74
C ILE A 72 0.52 -4.75 2.17
N TRP A 73 1.74 -4.38 2.59
CA TRP A 73 1.95 -3.99 3.98
C TRP A 73 1.29 -2.65 4.32
N ILE A 74 1.52 -1.61 3.51
CA ILE A 74 0.86 -0.32 3.71
C ILE A 74 -0.59 -0.37 3.20
N GLY A 75 -0.83 -0.65 1.92
CA GLY A 75 -2.16 -0.55 1.31
C GLY A 75 -3.26 -1.37 2.00
N PHE A 76 -3.02 -2.63 2.37
CA PHE A 76 -4.07 -3.44 3.02
C PHE A 76 -4.34 -3.05 4.48
N GLN A 77 -3.39 -2.39 5.15
CA GLN A 77 -3.51 -2.09 6.58
C GLN A 77 -3.61 -0.59 6.91
N ILE A 78 -3.49 0.30 5.92
CA ILE A 78 -3.46 1.75 6.11
C ILE A 78 -4.66 2.27 6.91
N SER A 79 -5.85 1.68 6.72
CA SER A 79 -7.08 2.09 7.42
C SER A 79 -6.99 1.93 8.95
N VAL A 80 -6.25 0.94 9.44
CA VAL A 80 -6.13 0.64 10.88
C VAL A 80 -4.94 1.32 11.56
N PHE A 81 -4.01 1.90 10.79
CA PHE A 81 -2.86 2.59 11.37
C PHE A 81 -3.25 3.92 12.03
N SER A 82 -2.55 4.28 13.11
CA SER A 82 -2.41 5.66 13.56
C SER A 82 -1.40 6.42 12.69
N LEU A 83 -1.44 7.76 12.74
CA LEU A 83 -0.46 8.59 12.02
C LEU A 83 0.99 8.27 12.47
N VAL A 84 1.17 7.98 13.76
CA VAL A 84 2.49 7.60 14.32
C VAL A 84 2.97 6.27 13.74
N GLU A 85 2.09 5.27 13.63
CA GLU A 85 2.44 3.98 13.05
C GLU A 85 2.77 4.09 11.56
N LEU A 86 1.97 4.85 10.79
CA LEU A 86 2.25 5.09 9.39
C LEU A 86 3.61 5.77 9.21
N LYS A 87 3.90 6.82 9.98
CA LYS A 87 5.21 7.51 9.94
C LYS A 87 6.37 6.56 10.19
N ARG A 88 6.28 5.72 11.23
CA ARG A 88 7.32 4.74 11.56
C ARG A 88 7.54 3.73 10.44
N LYS A 89 6.46 3.20 9.85
CA LYS A 89 6.54 2.21 8.77
C LYS A 89 7.10 2.83 7.49
N MET A 90 6.63 4.01 7.09
CA MET A 90 7.13 4.70 5.90
C MET A 90 8.60 5.09 6.04
N ASN A 91 9.03 5.55 7.22
CA ASN A 91 10.45 5.81 7.49
C ASN A 91 11.30 4.54 7.39
N PHE A 92 10.79 3.41 7.89
CA PHE A 92 11.49 2.12 7.78
C PHE A 92 11.59 1.65 6.31
N ILE A 93 10.51 1.82 5.53
CA ILE A 93 10.50 1.50 4.10
C ILE A 93 11.52 2.37 3.36
N LYS A 94 11.52 3.69 3.59
CA LYS A 94 12.50 4.61 3.02
C LYS A 94 13.94 4.18 3.35
N LEU A 95 14.23 3.93 4.63
CA LEU A 95 15.55 3.45 5.09
C LEU A 95 15.96 2.14 4.40
N THR A 96 15.01 1.22 4.21
CA THR A 96 15.28 -0.08 3.56
C THR A 96 15.70 0.11 2.11
N PHE A 97 14.96 0.91 1.33
CA PHE A 97 15.29 1.14 -0.08
C PHE A 97 16.55 2.00 -0.25
N GLU A 98 16.78 2.99 0.59
CA GLU A 98 18.04 3.75 0.60
C GLU A 98 19.24 2.84 0.90
N GLY A 99 19.08 1.88 1.82
CA GLY A 99 20.09 0.86 2.10
C GLY A 99 20.38 -0.08 0.93
N LEU A 100 19.41 -0.26 0.02
CA LEU A 100 19.57 -0.98 -1.24
C LEU A 100 20.10 -0.08 -2.38
N GLY A 101 20.40 1.19 -2.10
CA GLY A 101 20.86 2.15 -3.10
C GLY A 101 19.75 2.72 -3.99
N VAL A 102 18.49 2.61 -3.57
CA VAL A 102 17.30 3.02 -4.33
C VAL A 102 16.60 4.19 -3.63
N GLN A 103 16.61 5.37 -4.26
CA GLN A 103 15.93 6.56 -3.74
C GLN A 103 14.46 6.58 -4.15
N LEU A 104 13.67 5.65 -3.60
CA LEU A 104 12.28 5.45 -4.00
C LEU A 104 11.32 6.55 -3.49
N ILE A 105 11.57 7.05 -2.27
CA ILE A 105 10.64 7.96 -1.57
C ILE A 105 11.39 9.21 -1.09
N SER A 106 11.03 10.38 -1.62
CA SER A 106 11.61 11.66 -1.19
C SER A 106 10.99 12.17 0.12
N ASP A 107 11.67 13.10 0.78
CA ASP A 107 11.11 13.76 1.97
C ASP A 107 9.87 14.60 1.64
N GLU A 108 9.79 15.22 0.44
CA GLU A 108 8.58 15.93 0.04
C GLU A 108 7.39 14.98 -0.14
N MET A 109 7.62 13.79 -0.70
CA MET A 109 6.58 12.76 -0.82
C MET A 109 6.08 12.34 0.56
N MET A 110 6.98 12.14 1.53
CA MET A 110 6.62 11.78 2.90
C MET A 110 5.72 12.84 3.55
N ASP A 111 6.07 14.13 3.39
CA ASP A 111 5.26 15.22 3.90
C ASP A 111 3.85 15.25 3.30
N VAL A 112 3.73 15.02 1.98
CA VAL A 112 2.43 14.94 1.31
C VAL A 112 1.62 13.74 1.81
N ILE A 113 2.23 12.56 1.92
CA ILE A 113 1.59 11.34 2.41
C ILE A 113 1.03 11.55 3.82
N PHE A 114 1.81 12.14 4.73
CA PHE A 114 1.38 12.34 6.11
C PHE A 114 0.30 13.41 6.24
N LYS A 115 0.36 14.49 5.46
CA LYS A 115 -0.71 15.51 5.43
C LYS A 115 -2.01 14.92 4.90
N LEU A 116 -1.94 14.14 3.81
CA LEU A 116 -3.11 13.46 3.25
C LEU A 116 -3.72 12.49 4.26
N PHE A 117 -2.89 11.66 4.90
CA PHE A 117 -3.37 10.69 5.88
C PHE A 117 -4.04 11.36 7.10
N ASP A 118 -3.44 12.44 7.62
CA ASP A 118 -4.03 13.22 8.72
C ASP A 118 -5.37 13.85 8.32
N HIS A 119 -5.50 14.29 7.07
CA HIS A 119 -6.77 14.82 6.55
C HIS A 119 -7.85 13.75 6.42
N LEU A 120 -7.51 12.56 5.92
CA LEU A 120 -8.46 11.44 5.74
C LEU A 120 -8.93 10.79 7.05
N LYS A 121 -8.17 10.97 8.14
CA LYS A 121 -8.50 10.44 9.49
C LYS A 121 -9.36 11.38 10.33
N LYS A 122 -9.59 12.62 9.89
CA LYS A 122 -10.50 13.59 10.53
C LYS A 122 -11.93 13.33 10.08
#